data_AF-A0A9W6NA26-F1
#
_entry.id   AF-A0A9W6NA26-F1
#
_cell.length_a   1.000
_cell.length_b   1.000
_cell.length_c   1.000
_cell.angle_alpha   90.00
_cell.angle_beta   90.00
_cell.angle_gamma   90.00
#
_symmetry.space_group_name_H-M   'P 1'
#
loop_
_entity.id
_entity.type
_entity.pdbx_description
1 polymer ?
#
loop_
_entity_poly.entity_id
_entity_poly.type
_entity_poly.pdbx_seq_one_letter_code
_entity_poly.pdbx_strand_id
1 'polypeptide(L)'
;MSLKAAPFIVALLLVSAPAALAGPCTQDIVSTQEALDRLIADLAANGPSAPESEDATLSHEPTPGGLAQTEAELGEGVAPEKAQAELDKARAADEREDSDACHQALAKARDAIGLE
;
A
#
# COMPACT_ATOMS: atom_id res chain seq x y z
N MET A 1 10.97 36.65 57.50
CA MET A 1 10.22 36.24 56.28
C MET A 1 10.51 34.78 56.02
N SER A 2 9.58 33.89 56.35
CA SER A 2 9.71 32.46 56.10
C SER A 2 8.87 32.10 54.88
N LEU A 3 9.49 31.83 53.75
CA LEU A 3 8.81 31.23 52.59
C LEU A 3 8.66 29.74 52.87
N LYS A 4 7.46 29.30 53.21
CA LYS A 4 7.09 27.88 53.24
C LYS A 4 6.95 27.41 51.80
N ALA A 5 7.87 26.56 51.35
CA ALA A 5 7.74 25.85 50.09
C ALA A 5 6.56 24.88 50.19
N ALA A 6 5.50 25.12 49.42
CA ALA A 6 4.41 24.18 49.24
C ALA A 6 4.85 23.08 48.25
N PRO A 7 4.62 21.80 48.54
CA PRO A 7 4.93 20.74 47.59
C PRO A 7 3.88 20.78 46.48
N PHE A 8 4.28 21.22 45.28
CA PHE A 8 3.53 20.97 44.05
C PHE A 8 3.62 19.48 43.76
N ILE A 9 2.59 18.71 44.15
CA ILE A 9 2.45 17.31 43.74
C ILE A 9 2.02 17.34 42.26
N VAL A 10 3.00 17.16 41.36
CA VAL A 10 2.73 16.89 39.95
C VAL A 10 2.28 15.44 39.84
N ALA A 11 0.97 15.22 39.76
CA ALA A 11 0.42 13.91 39.45
C ALA A 11 0.75 13.58 37.98
N LEU A 12 1.79 12.77 37.77
CA LEU A 12 2.14 12.22 36.46
C LEU A 12 1.08 11.18 36.08
N LEU A 13 0.06 11.57 35.32
CA LEU A 13 -0.88 10.64 34.70
C LEU A 13 -0.12 9.83 33.64
N LEU A 14 0.37 8.66 34.04
CA LEU A 14 0.80 7.61 33.12
C LEU A 14 -0.45 7.12 32.37
N VAL A 15 -0.81 7.81 31.29
CA VAL A 15 -1.68 7.26 30.26
C VAL A 15 -0.95 6.04 29.71
N SER A 16 -1.39 4.86 30.13
CA SER A 16 -1.10 3.62 29.43
C SER A 16 -1.87 3.71 28.11
N ALA A 17 -1.25 4.33 27.10
CA ALA A 17 -1.69 4.11 25.74
C ALA A 17 -1.65 2.59 25.54
N PRO A 18 -2.77 1.93 25.19
CA PRO A 18 -2.68 0.54 24.78
C PRO A 18 -1.66 0.54 23.66
N ALA A 19 -0.59 -0.25 23.80
CA ALA A 19 0.29 -0.52 22.70
C ALA A 19 -0.65 -0.95 21.56
N ALA A 20 -0.70 -0.17 20.48
CA ALA A 20 -1.37 -0.60 19.27
C ALA A 20 -0.64 -1.87 18.88
N LEU A 21 -1.20 -3.01 19.26
CA LEU A 21 -0.68 -4.32 18.93
C LEU A 21 -0.80 -4.36 17.42
N ALA A 22 0.33 -4.15 16.75
CA ALA A 22 0.44 -4.45 15.34
C ALA A 22 -0.10 -5.87 15.16
N GLY A 23 -1.00 -6.04 14.20
CA GLY A 23 -1.58 -7.33 13.91
C GLY A 23 -0.51 -8.36 13.54
N PRO A 24 -0.89 -9.63 13.40
CA PRO A 24 0.03 -10.76 13.25
C PRO A 24 1.02 -10.63 12.09
N CYS A 25 0.72 -9.82 11.07
CA CYS A 25 1.52 -9.71 9.85
C CYS A 25 1.78 -8.26 9.41
N THR A 26 1.52 -7.25 10.26
CA THR A 26 1.64 -5.82 9.89
C THR A 26 2.98 -5.46 9.23
N GLN A 27 4.10 -6.00 9.72
CA GLN A 27 5.43 -5.72 9.14
C GLN A 27 5.60 -6.32 7.73
N ASP A 28 5.04 -7.50 7.49
CA ASP A 28 5.05 -8.11 6.15
C ASP A 28 4.17 -7.34 5.16
N ILE A 29 3.05 -6.77 5.63
CA ILE A 29 2.21 -5.88 4.83
C ILE A 29 3.00 -4.64 4.42
N VAL A 30 3.66 -3.96 5.37
CA VAL A 30 4.45 -2.75 5.09
C VAL A 30 5.54 -3.04 4.06
N SER A 31 6.35 -4.08 4.29
CA SER A 31 7.45 -4.43 3.37
C SER A 31 6.96 -4.83 1.98
N THR A 32 5.84 -5.55 1.88
CA THR A 32 5.26 -5.95 0.59
C THR A 32 4.66 -4.74 -0.13
N GLN A 33 4.06 -3.79 0.60
CA GLN A 33 3.56 -2.54 0.04
C GLN A 33 4.70 -1.65 -0.49
N GLU A 34 5.80 -1.51 0.25
CA GLU A 34 6.99 -0.80 -0.24
C GLU A 34 7.59 -1.44 -1.50
N ALA A 35 7.46 -2.75 -1.66
CA ALA A 35 7.91 -3.44 -2.87
C ALA A 35 6.96 -3.19 -4.06
N LEU A 36 5.65 -3.21 -3.82
CA LEU A 36 4.64 -2.80 -4.80
C LEU A 36 4.84 -1.35 -5.25
N ASP A 37 5.07 -0.42 -4.33
CA ASP A 37 5.28 1.00 -4.65
C ASP A 37 6.53 1.20 -5.52
N ARG A 38 7.60 0.44 -5.25
CA ARG A 38 8.81 0.45 -6.11
C ARG A 38 8.53 -0.08 -7.51
N LEU A 39 7.74 -1.16 -7.64
CA LEU A 39 7.34 -1.67 -8.94
C LEU A 39 6.52 -0.63 -9.71
N ILE A 40 5.54 0.01 -9.06
CA ILE A 40 4.71 1.05 -9.68
C ILE A 40 5.58 2.22 -10.13
N ALA A 41 6.53 2.66 -9.30
CA ALA A 41 7.46 3.73 -9.65
C ALA A 41 8.35 3.37 -10.86
N ASP A 42 8.82 2.12 -10.93
CA ASP A 42 9.60 1.63 -12.07
C ASP A 42 8.76 1.54 -13.34
N LEU A 43 7.53 1.01 -13.27
CA LEU A 43 6.60 0.97 -14.40
C LEU A 43 6.26 2.37 -14.90
N ALA A 44 6.03 3.33 -13.99
CA ALA A 44 5.77 4.71 -14.39
C ALA A 44 6.98 5.38 -15.07
N ALA A 45 8.21 4.97 -14.73
CA ALA A 45 9.44 5.52 -15.30
C ALA A 45 9.89 4.82 -16.59
N ASN A 46 9.73 3.50 -16.65
CA ASN A 46 10.37 2.60 -17.61
C ASN A 46 9.38 1.60 -18.25
N GLY A 47 8.07 1.76 -18.00
CA GLY A 47 7.03 0.88 -18.47
C GLY A 47 6.89 0.83 -20.00
N PRO A 48 6.10 -0.13 -20.50
CA PRO A 48 5.87 -0.27 -21.93
C PRO A 48 5.19 0.98 -22.49
N SER A 49 5.65 1.43 -23.65
CA SER A 49 5.03 2.52 -24.40
C SER A 49 4.46 2.01 -25.72
N ALA A 50 3.26 2.45 -26.08
CA ALA A 50 2.73 2.26 -27.42
C ALA A 50 3.26 3.34 -28.40
N PRO A 51 3.36 3.04 -29.70
CA PRO A 51 3.51 4.07 -30.72
C PRO A 51 2.36 5.09 -30.65
N GLU A 52 2.66 6.35 -30.98
CA GLU A 52 1.64 7.39 -31.10
C GLU A 52 0.60 6.99 -32.15
N SER A 53 -0.69 7.05 -31.80
CA SER A 53 -1.80 6.80 -32.72
C SER A 53 -2.15 8.05 -33.53
N GLU A 54 -2.79 7.89 -34.69
CA GLU A 54 -3.27 9.04 -35.47
C GLU A 54 -4.25 9.91 -34.65
N ASP A 55 -5.11 9.27 -33.84
CA ASP A 55 -6.06 9.95 -32.96
C ASP A 55 -5.36 10.85 -31.93
N ALA A 56 -4.17 10.48 -31.45
CA ALA A 56 -3.39 11.30 -30.52
C ALA A 56 -2.95 12.64 -31.16
N THR A 57 -2.85 12.71 -32.48
CA THR A 57 -2.48 13.93 -33.21
C THR A 57 -3.65 14.91 -33.39
N LEU A 58 -4.89 14.46 -33.14
CA LEU A 58 -6.10 15.23 -33.40
C LEU A 58 -6.39 16.31 -32.34
N SER A 59 -5.48 16.52 -31.37
CA SER A 59 -5.65 17.49 -30.28
C SER A 59 -6.93 17.29 -29.46
N HIS A 60 -7.45 16.06 -29.45
CA HIS A 60 -8.55 15.63 -28.59
C HIS A 60 -7.98 14.85 -27.40
N GLU A 61 -8.56 15.05 -26.22
CA GLU A 61 -8.21 14.24 -25.07
C GLU A 61 -8.70 12.80 -25.27
N PRO A 62 -7.87 11.80 -24.93
CA PRO A 62 -8.31 10.41 -24.92
C PRO A 62 -9.54 10.23 -24.03
N THR A 63 -10.49 9.41 -24.46
CA THR A 63 -11.59 9.02 -23.57
C THR A 63 -11.08 8.07 -22.49
N PRO A 64 -11.65 8.07 -21.28
CA PRO A 64 -11.22 7.16 -20.20
C PRO A 64 -11.24 5.68 -20.61
N GLY A 65 -12.24 5.27 -21.42
CA GLY A 65 -12.34 3.89 -21.90
C GLY A 65 -11.26 3.51 -22.92
N GLY A 66 -10.86 4.46 -23.78
CA GLY A 66 -9.78 4.24 -24.76
C GLY A 66 -8.40 4.13 -24.09
N LEU A 67 -8.15 4.94 -23.07
CA LEU A 67 -6.94 4.82 -22.24
C LEU A 67 -6.87 3.45 -21.57
N ALA A 68 -7.93 3.05 -20.86
CA ALA A 68 -7.97 1.76 -20.18
C ALA A 68 -7.78 0.56 -21.13
N GLN A 69 -8.31 0.64 -22.35
CA GLN A 69 -8.09 -0.40 -23.36
C GLN A 69 -6.62 -0.46 -23.80
N THR A 70 -5.98 0.70 -24.02
CA THR A 70 -4.58 0.78 -24.43
C THR A 70 -3.65 0.27 -23.32
N GLU A 71 -3.90 0.68 -22.07
CA GLU A 71 -3.16 0.20 -20.88
C GLU A 71 -3.27 -1.33 -20.73
N ALA A 72 -4.49 -1.89 -20.92
CA ALA A 72 -4.71 -3.33 -20.87
C ALA A 72 -3.99 -4.09 -22.00
N GLU A 73 -3.94 -3.54 -23.22
CA GLU A 73 -3.21 -4.12 -24.35
C GLU A 73 -1.69 -4.12 -24.13
N LEU A 74 -1.18 -3.11 -23.41
CA LEU A 74 0.21 -3.04 -22.97
C LEU A 74 0.52 -3.96 -21.77
N GLY A 75 -0.50 -4.57 -21.17
CA GLY A 75 -0.38 -5.35 -19.94
C GLY A 75 -0.01 -4.49 -18.72
N GLU A 76 -0.17 -3.17 -18.84
CA GLU A 76 0.08 -2.23 -17.76
C GLU A 76 -0.98 -2.38 -16.66
N GLY A 77 -0.60 -2.14 -15.41
CA GLY A 77 -1.52 -2.17 -14.27
C GLY A 77 -1.92 -3.56 -13.74
N VAL A 78 -1.93 -4.62 -14.56
CA VAL A 78 -2.47 -5.95 -14.15
C VAL A 78 -1.78 -6.54 -12.91
N ALA A 79 -0.44 -6.57 -12.92
CA ALA A 79 0.34 -7.10 -11.79
C ALA A 79 0.20 -6.22 -10.53
N PRO A 80 0.42 -4.89 -10.60
CA PRO A 80 0.19 -3.99 -9.47
C PRO A 80 -1.23 -4.05 -8.89
N GLU A 81 -2.27 -4.11 -9.72
CA GLU A 81 -3.67 -4.20 -9.28
C GLU A 81 -3.95 -5.52 -8.55
N LYS A 82 -3.48 -6.64 -9.09
CA LYS A 82 -3.61 -7.96 -8.44
C LYS A 82 -2.92 -7.95 -7.07
N ALA A 83 -1.70 -7.39 -6.99
CA ALA A 83 -0.96 -7.30 -5.74
C ALA A 83 -1.64 -6.40 -4.71
N GLN A 84 -2.15 -5.24 -5.14
CA GLN A 84 -2.89 -4.31 -4.30
C GLN A 84 -4.16 -4.97 -3.72
N ALA A 85 -4.92 -5.69 -4.55
CA ALA A 85 -6.12 -6.38 -4.11
C ALA A 85 -5.83 -7.48 -3.06
N GLU A 86 -4.69 -8.16 -3.18
CA GLU A 86 -4.26 -9.14 -2.16
C GLU A 86 -3.71 -8.46 -0.90
N LEU A 87 -3.04 -7.30 -1.01
CA LEU A 87 -2.65 -6.48 0.16
C LEU A 87 -3.86 -5.94 0.93
N ASP A 88 -4.96 -5.60 0.25
CA ASP A 88 -6.21 -5.24 0.91
C ASP A 88 -6.79 -6.41 1.70
N LYS A 89 -6.74 -7.63 1.15
CA LYS A 89 -7.15 -8.86 1.86
C LYS A 89 -6.25 -9.15 3.05
N ALA A 90 -4.94 -8.95 2.91
CA ALA A 90 -3.96 -9.13 3.98
C ALA A 90 -4.25 -8.18 5.15
N ARG A 91 -4.48 -6.89 4.88
CA ARG A 91 -4.88 -5.90 5.91
C ARG A 91 -6.18 -6.29 6.61
N ALA A 92 -7.20 -6.69 5.86
CA ALA A 92 -8.46 -7.13 6.45
C ALA A 92 -8.32 -8.40 7.32
N ALA A 93 -7.36 -9.28 7.02
CA ALA A 93 -7.06 -10.45 7.84
C ALA A 93 -6.23 -10.08 9.09
N ASP A 94 -5.25 -9.19 8.95
CA ASP A 94 -4.44 -8.63 10.05
C ASP A 94 -5.34 -7.97 11.11
N GLU A 95 -6.31 -7.17 10.67
CA GLU A 95 -7.31 -6.52 11.54
C GLU A 95 -8.21 -7.51 12.29
N ARG A 96 -8.37 -8.74 11.79
CA ARG A 96 -9.14 -9.82 12.43
C ARG A 96 -8.28 -10.80 13.21
N GLU A 97 -6.98 -10.52 13.37
CA GLU A 97 -5.99 -11.42 13.97
C GLU A 97 -5.89 -12.80 13.26
N ASP A 98 -6.27 -12.88 11.99
CA ASP A 98 -6.24 -14.09 11.16
C ASP A 98 -4.89 -14.21 10.44
N SER A 99 -3.90 -14.76 11.17
CA SER A 99 -2.52 -14.90 10.69
C SER A 99 -2.43 -15.75 9.40
N ASP A 100 -3.13 -16.87 9.32
CA ASP A 100 -3.07 -17.78 8.17
C ASP A 100 -3.64 -17.12 6.91
N ALA A 101 -4.80 -16.48 7.01
CA ALA A 101 -5.39 -15.76 5.88
C ALA A 101 -4.52 -14.58 5.46
N CYS A 102 -3.90 -13.88 6.41
CA CYS A 102 -3.00 -12.79 6.10
C CYS A 102 -1.78 -13.26 5.31
N HIS A 103 -1.06 -14.28 5.80
CA HIS A 103 0.13 -14.78 5.12
C HIS A 103 -0.19 -15.38 3.75
N GLN A 104 -1.36 -16.03 3.59
CA GLN A 104 -1.80 -16.50 2.28
C GLN A 104 -2.04 -15.35 1.29
N ALA A 105 -2.68 -14.27 1.73
CA ALA A 105 -2.88 -13.09 0.91
C ALA A 105 -1.55 -12.40 0.56
N LEU A 106 -0.64 -12.28 1.52
CA LEU A 106 0.72 -11.75 1.28
C LEU A 106 1.49 -12.57 0.26
N ALA A 107 1.42 -13.91 0.31
CA ALA A 107 2.06 -14.77 -0.68
C ALA A 107 1.53 -14.50 -2.10
N LYS A 108 0.21 -14.33 -2.25
CA LYS A 108 -0.40 -14.01 -3.55
C LYS A 108 -0.03 -12.59 -4.02
N ALA A 109 0.10 -11.64 -3.09
CA ALA A 109 0.56 -10.29 -3.42
C ALA A 109 2.01 -10.32 -3.93
N ARG A 110 2.91 -11.04 -3.25
CA ARG A 110 4.32 -11.21 -3.63
C ARG A 110 4.48 -11.94 -4.96
N ASP A 111 3.72 -13.00 -5.19
CA ASP A 111 3.64 -13.72 -6.47
C ASP A 111 3.26 -12.78 -7.62
N ALA A 112 2.25 -11.93 -7.42
CA ALA A 112 1.80 -10.99 -8.44
C ALA A 112 2.88 -9.98 -8.88
N ILE A 113 3.87 -9.71 -8.03
CA ILE A 113 5.00 -8.79 -8.31
C ILE A 113 6.36 -9.48 -8.41
N GLY A 114 6.39 -10.82 -8.48
CA GLY A 114 7.61 -11.59 -8.73
C GLY A 114 8.63 -11.64 -7.57
N LEU A 115 8.16 -11.63 -6.32
CA LEU A 115 8.99 -11.66 -5.11
C LEU A 115 8.94 -13.01 -4.35
N GLU A 116 8.90 -14.13 -5.07
CA GLU A 116 8.84 -15.49 -4.49
C GLU A 116 9.89 -15.76 -3.39
#